data_AF-A0A1B9R3H3-F1
#
_entry.id   AF-A0A1B9R3H3-F1
#
_cell.length_a   1.000
_cell.length_b   1.000
_cell.length_c   1.000
_cell.angle_alpha   90.00
_cell.angle_beta   90.00
_cell.angle_gamma   90.00
#
_symmetry.space_group_name_H-M   'P 1'
#
loop_
_entity.id
_entity.type
_entity.pdbx_description
1 polymer ?
#
loop_
_entity_poly.entity_id
_entity_poly.type
_entity_poly.pdbx_seq_one_letter_code
_entity_poly.pdbx_strand_id
1 'polypeptide(L)'
;MGQFSILGFIALGGAFGACSRYLVSEFCATLFGRGFPYGTLTVNVIGSLAMGVLVAAFENGSLPTEPWRQIIGLGFLGALTTFSTFSMDNVFLMQQGAFFKAGLNM
;
A
#
# COMPACT_ATOMS: atom_id res chain seq x y z
N MET A 1 -8.83 -15.31 -19.17
CA MET A 1 -7.94 -14.29 -19.78
C MET A 1 -6.60 -14.93 -20.11
N GLY A 2 -5.91 -14.47 -21.15
CA GLY A 2 -4.55 -14.94 -21.45
C GLY A 2 -3.53 -14.42 -20.44
N GLN A 3 -2.42 -15.13 -20.26
CA GLN A 3 -1.34 -14.78 -19.33
C GLN A 3 -0.82 -13.35 -19.57
N PHE A 4 -0.67 -12.96 -20.84
CA PHE A 4 -0.20 -11.63 -21.22
C PHE A 4 -1.17 -10.53 -20.74
N SER A 5 -2.48 -10.75 -20.85
CA SER A 5 -3.49 -9.80 -20.36
C SER A 5 -3.45 -9.65 -18.84
N ILE A 6 -3.27 -10.75 -18.11
CA ILE A 6 -3.13 -10.75 -16.64
C ILE A 6 -1.93 -9.91 -16.22
N LEU A 7 -0.77 -10.13 -16.85
CA LEU A 7 0.45 -9.37 -16.57
C LEU A 7 0.25 -7.87 -16.90
N GLY A 8 -0.41 -7.56 -18.01
CA GLY A 8 -0.73 -6.18 -18.37
C GLY A 8 -1.60 -5.48 -17.32
N PHE A 9 -2.60 -6.16 -16.79
CA PHE A 9 -3.45 -5.62 -15.72
C PHE A 9 -2.70 -5.36 -14.41
N ILE A 10 -1.86 -6.32 -13.99
CA ILE A 10 -1.02 -6.16 -12.81
C ILE A 10 -0.04 -5.00 -13.00
N ALA A 11 0.61 -4.92 -14.16
CA ALA A 11 1.58 -3.86 -14.45
C ALA A 11 0.95 -2.46 -14.45
N LEU A 12 -0.23 -2.31 -15.07
CA LEU A 12 -0.97 -1.05 -15.06
C LEU A 12 -1.35 -0.65 -13.63
N GLY A 13 -2.00 -1.54 -12.89
CA GLY A 13 -2.35 -1.28 -11.49
C GLY A 13 -1.13 -0.93 -10.64
N GLY A 14 -0.06 -1.72 -10.78
CA GLY A 14 1.18 -1.55 -10.04
C GLY A 14 1.87 -0.21 -10.30
N ALA A 15 1.91 0.25 -11.56
CA ALA A 15 2.46 1.56 -11.91
C ALA A 15 1.70 2.69 -11.19
N PHE A 16 0.37 2.67 -11.23
CA PHE A 16 -0.45 3.66 -10.51
C PHE A 16 -0.31 3.55 -9.00
N GLY A 17 -0.23 2.34 -8.45
CA GLY A 17 -0.06 2.10 -7.01
C GLY A 17 1.27 2.66 -6.50
N ALA A 18 2.36 2.39 -7.21
CA ALA A 18 3.69 2.89 -6.87
C ALA A 18 3.78 4.42 -6.95
N CYS A 19 3.23 5.03 -8.00
CA CYS A 19 3.17 6.50 -8.12
C CYS A 19 2.34 7.12 -7.01
N SER A 20 1.18 6.53 -6.69
CA SER A 20 0.31 7.01 -5.61
C SER A 20 1.00 6.92 -4.25
N ARG A 21 1.70 5.82 -3.97
CA ARG A 21 2.51 5.66 -2.76
C ARG A 21 3.56 6.76 -2.63
N TYR A 22 4.28 7.05 -3.71
CA TYR A 22 5.27 8.12 -3.72
C TYR A 22 4.64 9.48 -3.40
N LEU A 23 3.55 9.84 -4.10
CA LEU A 23 2.87 11.13 -3.91
C LEU A 23 2.29 11.28 -2.49
N VAL A 24 1.66 10.23 -1.95
CA VAL A 24 1.14 10.23 -0.58
C VAL A 24 2.27 10.40 0.43
N SER A 25 3.40 9.73 0.24
CA SER A 25 4.57 9.89 1.11
C SER A 25 5.13 11.31 1.11
N GLU A 26 5.30 11.93 -0.06
CA GLU A 26 5.76 13.31 -0.16
C GLU A 26 4.75 14.31 0.43
N PHE A 27 3.46 14.07 0.20
CA PHE A 27 2.40 14.90 0.77
C PHE A 27 2.38 14.81 2.31
N CYS A 28 2.51 13.61 2.87
CA CYS A 28 2.59 13.41 4.32
C CYS A 28 3.85 14.06 4.91
N ALA A 29 4.99 13.97 4.21
CA ALA A 29 6.21 14.62 4.64
C ALA A 29 6.08 16.16 4.66
N THR A 30 5.31 16.72 3.73
CA THR A 30 5.04 18.17 3.67
C THR A 30 4.11 18.62 4.80
N LEU A 31 3.06 17.85 5.10
CA LEU A 31 2.07 18.21 6.12
C LEU A 31 2.52 17.94 7.55
N PHE A 32 3.16 16.80 7.80
CA PHE A 32 3.44 16.29 9.15
C PHE A 32 4.95 16.27 9.48
N GLY A 33 5.80 16.62 8.50
CA GLY A 33 7.25 16.54 8.64
C GLY A 33 7.78 15.10 8.55
N ARG A 34 9.08 14.94 8.85
CA ARG A 34 9.82 13.67 8.74
C ARG A 34 10.15 13.02 10.09
N GLY A 35 9.56 13.49 11.18
CA GLY A 35 9.82 12.99 12.54
C GLY A 35 9.17 11.64 12.86
N PHE A 36 8.31 11.14 11.96
CA PHE A 36 7.63 9.85 12.00
C PHE A 36 7.22 9.45 10.56
N PRO A 37 7.21 8.15 10.20
CA PRO A 37 6.88 7.65 8.86
C PRO A 37 5.39 7.72 8.52
N TYR A 38 4.79 8.93 8.56
CA TYR A 38 3.37 9.14 8.27
C TYR A 38 2.95 8.67 6.88
N GLY A 39 3.84 8.81 5.89
CA GLY A 39 3.59 8.32 4.52
C GLY A 39 3.37 6.81 4.49
N THR A 40 4.34 6.06 5.03
CA THR A 40 4.30 4.59 5.10
C THR A 40 3.08 4.09 5.88
N LEU A 41 2.80 4.69 7.04
CA LEU A 41 1.62 4.36 7.85
C LEU A 41 0.33 4.59 7.05
N THR A 42 0.20 5.75 6.40
CA THR A 42 -1.01 6.14 5.66
C THR A 42 -1.30 5.18 4.52
N VAL A 43 -0.29 4.85 3.70
CA VAL A 43 -0.50 3.96 2.55
C VAL A 43 -0.82 2.52 2.98
N ASN A 44 -0.24 2.04 4.08
CA ASN A 44 -0.50 0.70 4.60
C ASN A 44 -1.89 0.60 5.23
N VAL A 45 -2.30 1.57 6.05
CA VAL A 45 -3.62 1.59 6.68
C VAL A 45 -4.73 1.75 5.64
N ILE A 46 -4.62 2.73 4.73
CA ILE A 46 -5.63 2.94 3.69
C ILE A 46 -5.65 1.75 2.72
N GLY A 47 -4.48 1.25 2.32
CA GLY A 47 -4.37 0.13 1.39
C GLY A 47 -4.91 -1.18 1.96
N SER A 48 -4.64 -1.49 3.23
CA SER A 48 -5.16 -2.69 3.88
C SER A 48 -6.68 -2.63 4.09
N LEU A 49 -7.23 -1.46 4.47
CA LEU A 49 -8.67 -1.25 4.54
C LEU A 49 -9.33 -1.44 3.16
N ALA A 50 -8.77 -0.82 2.12
CA ALA A 50 -9.26 -0.96 0.76
C ALA A 50 -9.18 -2.41 0.26
N MET A 51 -8.13 -3.14 0.62
CA MET A 51 -7.98 -4.57 0.30
C MET A 51 -9.07 -5.40 0.98
N GLY A 52 -9.38 -5.13 2.24
CA GLY A 52 -10.48 -5.79 2.96
C GLY A 52 -11.83 -5.56 2.30
N VAL A 53 -12.14 -4.31 1.91
CA VAL A 53 -13.37 -3.97 1.17
C VAL A 53 -13.41 -4.69 -0.19
N LEU A 54 -12.29 -4.73 -0.90
CA LEU A 54 -12.19 -5.40 -2.20
C LEU A 54 -12.47 -6.91 -2.08
N VAL A 55 -11.88 -7.56 -1.08
CA VAL A 55 -12.12 -8.99 -0.80
C VAL A 55 -13.58 -9.24 -0.45
N ALA A 56 -14.16 -8.43 0.43
CA ALA A 56 -15.58 -8.55 0.79
C ALA A 56 -16.51 -8.37 -0.43
N ALA A 57 -16.18 -7.47 -1.34
CA ALA A 57 -16.92 -7.26 -2.59
C ALA A 57 -16.83 -8.45 -3.56
N PHE A 58 -15.73 -9.21 -3.53
CA PHE A 58 -15.63 -10.47 -4.26
C PHE A 58 -16.48 -11.56 -3.62
N GLU A 59 -16.40 -11.70 -2.29
CA GLU A 59 -17.10 -12.75 -1.56
C GLU A 59 -18.62 -12.61 -1.61
N ASN A 60 -19.12 -11.37 -1.56
CA ASN A 60 -20.56 -11.10 -1.64
C ASN A 60 -21.09 -11.03 -3.09
N GLY A 61 -20.24 -11.23 -4.10
CA GLY A 61 -20.61 -11.21 -5.52
C GLY A 61 -20.91 -9.84 -6.11
N SER A 62 -20.68 -8.74 -5.37
CA SER A 62 -20.90 -7.36 -5.88
C SER A 62 -19.88 -6.97 -6.96
N LEU A 63 -18.71 -7.60 -6.95
CA LEU A 63 -17.65 -7.37 -7.93
C LEU A 63 -17.11 -8.70 -8.48
N PRO A 64 -16.94 -8.86 -9.81
CA PRO A 64 -16.32 -10.06 -10.34
C PRO A 64 -14.84 -10.11 -9.94
N THR A 65 -14.31 -11.30 -9.68
CA THR A 65 -12.91 -11.44 -9.26
C THR A 65 -11.93 -11.03 -10.35
N GLU A 66 -12.25 -11.34 -11.61
CA GLU A 66 -11.45 -10.99 -12.78
C GLU A 66 -12.14 -9.85 -13.55
N PRO A 67 -11.39 -8.80 -13.98
CA PRO A 67 -9.94 -8.57 -13.83
C PRO A 67 -9.56 -7.79 -12.56
N TRP A 68 -10.51 -7.52 -11.67
CA TRP A 68 -10.33 -6.56 -10.59
C TRP A 68 -9.32 -7.00 -9.53
N ARG A 69 -9.17 -8.30 -9.29
CA ARG A 69 -8.14 -8.85 -8.40
C ARG A 69 -6.74 -8.55 -8.93
N GLN A 70 -6.53 -8.60 -10.24
CA GLN A 70 -5.24 -8.32 -10.89
C GLN A 70 -4.93 -6.84 -10.86
N ILE A 71 -5.87 -6.01 -11.32
CA ILE A 71 -5.66 -4.57 -11.47
C ILE A 71 -5.57 -3.91 -10.09
N ILE A 72 -6.57 -4.14 -9.23
CA ILE A 72 -6.70 -3.43 -7.95
C ILE A 72 -5.95 -4.16 -6.85
N GLY A 73 -6.21 -5.46 -6.67
CA GLY A 73 -5.62 -6.22 -5.55
C GLY A 73 -4.10 -6.40 -5.71
N LEU A 74 -3.68 -7.16 -6.71
CA LEU A 74 -2.27 -7.49 -6.96
C LEU A 74 -1.47 -6.30 -7.50
N GLY A 75 -2.06 -5.52 -8.41
CA GLY A 75 -1.43 -4.35 -9.01
C GLY A 75 -1.41 -3.16 -8.05
N PHE A 76 -2.52 -2.41 -8.00
CA PHE A 76 -2.59 -1.12 -7.33
C PHE A 76 -2.33 -1.20 -5.83
N LEU A 77 -3.13 -1.96 -5.08
CA LEU A 77 -3.01 -2.07 -3.62
C LEU A 77 -1.72 -2.78 -3.21
N GLY A 78 -1.29 -3.78 -3.98
CA GLY A 78 -0.01 -4.45 -3.80
C GLY A 78 1.19 -3.52 -3.94
N ALA A 79 1.15 -2.55 -4.86
CA ALA A 79 2.23 -1.56 -5.04
C ALA A 79 2.07 -0.28 -4.18
N LEU A 80 0.83 0.03 -3.76
CA LEU A 80 0.50 1.13 -2.86
C LEU A 80 0.98 0.85 -1.44
N THR A 81 0.79 -0.38 -0.96
CA THR A 81 1.26 -0.83 0.36
C THR A 81 2.72 -1.26 0.29
N THR A 82 3.44 -1.21 1.41
CA THR A 82 4.86 -1.60 1.45
C THR A 82 5.29 -2.10 2.83
N PHE A 83 5.76 -3.35 2.88
CA PHE A 83 6.37 -3.91 4.09
C PHE A 83 7.87 -3.60 4.18
N SER A 84 8.56 -3.45 3.05
CA SER A 84 10.01 -3.20 3.03
C SER A 84 10.36 -1.81 3.55
N THR A 85 9.60 -0.79 3.15
CA THR A 85 9.76 0.58 3.67
C THR A 85 9.39 0.64 5.14
N PHE A 86 8.28 0.03 5.55
CA PHE A 86 7.87 -0.10 6.95
C PHE A 86 8.97 -0.70 7.84
N SER A 87 9.55 -1.81 7.40
CA SER A 87 10.61 -2.50 8.16
C SER A 87 11.83 -1.60 8.33
N MET A 88 12.22 -0.90 7.27
CA MET A 88 13.34 0.02 7.29
C MET A 88 13.09 1.22 8.22
N ASP A 89 11.90 1.84 8.14
CA ASP A 89 11.49 2.93 9.02
C ASP A 89 11.53 2.51 10.50
N ASN A 90 11.05 1.30 10.81
CA ASN A 90 11.08 0.77 12.18
C ASN A 90 12.49 0.48 12.67
N VAL A 91 13.36 -0.08 11.84
CA VAL A 91 14.78 -0.26 12.18
C VAL A 91 15.44 1.08 12.50
N PHE A 92 15.18 2.13 11.70
CA PHE A 92 15.73 3.46 11.97
C PHE A 92 15.19 4.08 13.27
N LEU A 93 13.88 3.97 13.52
CA LEU A 93 13.29 4.45 14.78
C LEU A 93 13.87 3.73 16.00
N MET A 94 14.06 2.40 15.91
CA MET A 94 14.68 1.61 16.97
C MET A 94 16.14 1.99 17.21
N GLN A 95 16.93 2.22 16.15
CA GLN A 95 18.32 2.69 16.25
C GLN A 95 18.43 4.05 16.94
N GLN A 96 17.42 4.90 16.80
CA GLN A 96 17.32 6.20 17.47
C GLN A 96 16.79 6.10 18.92
N GLY A 97 16.52 4.89 19.42
CA GLY A 97 15.92 4.66 20.74
C GLY A 97 14.42 4.99 20.81
N ALA A 98 13.78 5.29 19.68
CA ALA A 98 12.38 5.70 19.60
C ALA A 98 11.41 4.50 19.55
N PHE A 99 11.52 3.57 20.50
CA PHE A 99 10.75 2.32 20.53
C PHE A 99 9.24 2.51 20.52
N PHE A 100 8.73 3.54 21.22
CA PHE A 100 7.29 3.84 21.23
C PHE A 100 6.79 4.23 19.82
N LYS A 101 7.56 5.07 19.09
CA LYS A 101 7.23 5.41 17.71
C LYS A 101 7.31 4.19 16.79
N ALA A 102 8.33 3.34 16.97
CA ALA A 102 8.43 2.10 16.20
C ALA A 102 7.22 1.18 16.41
N GLY A 103 6.66 1.13 17.62
CA GLY A 103 5.44 0.38 17.91
C GLY A 103 4.15 1.00 17.34
N LEU A 104 4.12 2.33 17.16
CA LEU A 104 2.99 3.04 16.55
C LEU A 104 2.97 2.96 15.02
N ASN A 105 4.13 2.79 14.40
CA ASN A 105 4.19 2.47 12.98
C ASN A 105 3.80 0.99 12.84
N MET A 106 2.56 0.74 12.38
CA MET A 106 2.02 -0.58 12.04
C MET A 106 1.72 -0.68 10.54
#